data_AF-A0A1Q2H343-F1
#
_entry.id   AF-A0A1Q2H343-F1
#
_cell.length_a   1.000
_cell.length_b   1.000
_cell.length_c   1.000
_cell.angle_alpha   90.00
_cell.angle_beta   90.00
_cell.angle_gamma   90.00
#
_symmetry.space_group_name_H-M   'P 1'
#
loop_
_entity.id
_entity.type
_entity.pdbx_description
1 polymer ?
#
loop_
_entity_poly.entity_id
_entity_poly.type
_entity_poly.pdbx_seq_one_letter_code
_entity_poly.pdbx_strand_id
1 'polypeptide(L)'
;MKTHQPELLKSLSIIKPNFHAFTERFHTKLTQSCITMSYPSAVQFNERSYTLYCMLERIIKHLDNPLSVAPFLSYQLQFLKNDNIQQSDIKVLCDTFYATLEEHLGQRFSSEKKVAWRKVLMFFENFSNNSLFHTTNVISLEQRMLKKASHEEANS
;
A
#
# COMPACT_ATOMS: atom_id res chain seq x y z
N MET A 1 -10.35 4.96 11.62
CA MET A 1 -10.42 3.48 11.52
C MET A 1 -10.08 2.92 12.89
N LYS A 2 -10.75 1.89 13.43
CA LYS A 2 -10.16 1.12 14.55
C LYS A 2 -8.85 0.54 14.02
N THR A 3 -7.75 0.87 14.67
CA THR A 3 -6.44 0.87 14.04
C THR A 3 -5.91 -0.56 14.05
N HIS A 4 -5.97 -1.23 12.90
CA HIS A 4 -5.34 -2.56 12.71
C HIS A 4 -3.81 -2.47 12.69
N GLN A 5 -3.26 -1.29 13.00
CA GLN A 5 -1.85 -0.95 13.05
C GLN A 5 -1.02 -1.96 13.86
N PRO A 6 -1.42 -2.40 15.08
CA PRO A 6 -0.63 -3.39 15.81
C PRO A 6 -0.46 -4.72 15.06
N GLU A 7 -1.52 -5.19 14.37
CA GLU A 7 -1.48 -6.44 13.60
C GLU A 7 -0.64 -6.32 12.33
N LEU A 8 -0.66 -5.15 11.69
CA LEU A 8 0.19 -4.83 10.55
C LEU A 8 1.68 -4.78 10.98
N LEU A 9 1.99 -4.10 12.09
CA LEU A 9 3.34 -4.03 12.63
C LEU A 9 3.87 -5.40 13.07
N LYS A 10 3.03 -6.22 13.70
CA LYS A 10 3.37 -7.63 14.01
C LYS A 10 3.63 -8.45 12.75
N SER A 11 2.92 -8.17 11.66
CA SER A 11 3.18 -8.84 10.38
C SER A 11 4.55 -8.44 9.82
N LEU A 12 4.87 -7.14 9.84
CA LEU A 12 6.17 -6.64 9.43
C LEU A 12 7.32 -7.20 10.27
N SER A 13 7.17 -7.30 11.59
CA SER A 13 8.22 -7.84 12.46
C SER A 13 8.50 -9.32 12.21
N ILE A 14 7.51 -10.09 11.76
CA ILE A 14 7.69 -11.50 11.38
C ILE A 14 8.50 -11.63 10.09
N ILE A 15 8.21 -10.80 9.09
CA ILE A 15 8.90 -10.87 7.79
C ILE A 15 10.25 -10.14 7.79
N LYS A 16 10.47 -9.19 8.71
CA LYS A 16 11.68 -8.36 8.79
C LYS A 16 12.99 -9.16 8.70
N PRO A 17 13.20 -10.27 9.44
CA PRO A 17 14.47 -10.99 9.42
C PRO A 17 14.83 -11.53 8.03
N ASN A 18 13.81 -11.88 7.22
CA ASN A 18 13.97 -12.44 5.88
C ASN A 18 13.28 -11.56 4.83
N PHE A 19 13.28 -10.23 5.03
CA PHE A 19 12.56 -9.33 4.14
C PHE A 19 13.12 -9.35 2.71
N HIS A 20 14.39 -9.72 2.55
CA HIS A 20 15.01 -9.96 1.26
C HIS A 20 14.33 -11.11 0.48
N ALA A 21 14.08 -12.24 1.14
CA ALA A 21 13.35 -13.36 0.54
C ALA A 21 11.90 -12.97 0.19
N PHE A 22 11.28 -12.12 1.03
CA PHE A 22 9.97 -11.54 0.73
C PHE A 22 10.00 -10.72 -0.57
N THR A 23 10.99 -9.84 -0.72
CA THR A 23 11.11 -8.99 -1.93
C THR A 23 11.45 -9.78 -3.18
N GLU A 24 12.30 -10.80 -3.09
CA GLU A 24 12.62 -11.70 -4.20
C GLU A 24 11.39 -12.48 -4.66
N ARG A 25 10.60 -13.01 -3.70
CA ARG A 25 9.37 -13.72 -4.01
C ARG A 25 8.31 -12.81 -4.61
N PHE A 26 8.18 -11.59 -4.10
CA PHE A 26 7.31 -10.57 -4.67
C PHE A 26 7.69 -10.28 -6.13
N HIS A 27 8.97 -10.04 -6.40
CA HIS A 27 9.48 -9.80 -7.76
C HIS A 27 9.20 -10.99 -8.70
N THR A 28 9.45 -12.21 -8.24
CA THR A 28 9.16 -13.43 -9.01
C THR A 28 7.67 -13.55 -9.36
N LYS A 29 6.77 -13.17 -8.46
CA LYS A 29 5.33 -13.17 -8.76
C LYS A 29 4.94 -12.05 -9.72
N LEU A 30 5.60 -10.89 -9.65
CA LEU A 30 5.39 -9.80 -10.60
C LEU A 30 5.80 -10.22 -12.02
N THR A 31 6.92 -10.92 -12.19
CA THR A 31 7.36 -11.40 -13.51
C THR A 31 6.42 -12.45 -14.12
N GLN A 32 5.66 -13.14 -13.28
CA GLN A 32 4.64 -14.12 -13.68
C GLN A 32 3.24 -13.49 -13.87
N SER A 33 3.08 -12.21 -13.53
CA SER A 33 1.81 -11.49 -13.60
C SER A 33 1.66 -10.75 -14.93
N CYS A 34 0.46 -10.23 -15.19
CA CYS A 34 0.17 -9.39 -16.36
C CYS A 34 0.55 -7.91 -16.16
N ILE A 35 1.52 -7.60 -15.29
CA ILE A 35 1.97 -6.23 -15.04
C ILE A 35 2.62 -5.65 -16.29
N THR A 36 2.23 -4.42 -16.65
CA THR A 36 2.68 -3.76 -17.88
C THR A 36 3.65 -2.61 -17.64
N MET A 37 3.66 -2.03 -16.44
CA MET A 37 4.63 -1.01 -16.05
C MET A 37 6.07 -1.54 -16.08
N SER A 38 7.02 -0.63 -16.26
CA SER A 38 8.43 -0.92 -16.00
C SER A 38 8.64 -1.13 -14.51
N TYR A 39 9.49 -2.08 -14.12
CA TYR A 39 9.88 -2.26 -12.73
C TYR A 39 11.35 -2.69 -12.63
N PRO A 40 12.02 -2.44 -11.49
CA PRO A 40 13.43 -2.75 -11.33
C PRO A 40 13.73 -4.24 -11.52
N SER A 41 14.95 -4.56 -11.95
CA SER A 41 15.43 -5.95 -12.01
C SER A 41 15.47 -6.57 -10.61
N ALA A 42 15.50 -7.90 -10.50
CA ALA A 42 15.57 -8.59 -9.21
C ALA A 42 16.74 -8.09 -8.34
N VAL A 43 17.89 -7.81 -8.95
CA VAL A 43 19.08 -7.25 -8.28
C VAL A 43 18.80 -5.86 -7.70
N GLN A 44 18.19 -4.97 -8.50
CA GLN A 44 17.85 -3.62 -8.04
C GLN A 44 16.75 -3.63 -6.96
N PHE A 45 15.81 -4.58 -7.06
CA PHE A 45 14.77 -4.78 -6.06
C PHE A 45 15.37 -5.22 -4.72
N ASN A 46 16.35 -6.12 -4.78
CA ASN A 46 17.10 -6.63 -3.65
C ASN A 46 17.95 -5.56 -2.96
N GLU A 47 18.65 -4.71 -3.73
CA GLU A 47 19.39 -3.56 -3.20
C GLU A 47 18.49 -2.57 -2.46
N ARG A 48 17.23 -2.44 -2.90
CA ARG A 48 16.23 -1.53 -2.32
C ARG A 48 15.35 -2.18 -1.26
N SER A 49 15.55 -3.46 -0.95
CA SER A 49 14.69 -4.24 -0.03
C SER A 49 14.56 -3.58 1.35
N TYR A 50 15.65 -3.12 1.94
CA TYR A 50 15.62 -2.42 3.22
C TYR A 50 14.86 -1.08 3.14
N THR A 51 15.08 -0.30 2.09
CA THR A 51 14.35 0.95 1.86
C THR A 51 12.85 0.67 1.74
N LEU A 52 12.45 -0.35 0.97
CA LEU A 52 11.06 -0.79 0.85
C LEU A 52 10.45 -1.14 2.22
N TYR A 53 11.18 -1.88 3.06
CA TYR A 53 10.75 -2.18 4.42
C TYR A 53 10.51 -0.90 5.24
N CYS A 54 11.47 0.03 5.25
CA CYS A 54 11.36 1.29 5.99
C CYS A 54 10.16 2.13 5.52
N MET A 55 9.89 2.15 4.21
CA MET A 55 8.74 2.84 3.66
C MET A 55 7.42 2.21 4.12
N LEU A 56 7.29 0.88 4.02
CA LEU A 56 6.11 0.14 4.50
C LEU A 56 5.88 0.35 6.00
N GLU A 57 6.95 0.26 6.80
CA GLU A 57 6.87 0.47 8.25
C GLU A 57 6.43 1.90 8.57
N ARG A 58 6.95 2.91 7.86
CA ARG A 58 6.53 4.31 8.03
C ARG A 58 5.06 4.52 7.68
N ILE A 59 4.59 3.97 6.55
CA ILE A 59 3.18 4.05 6.15
C ILE A 59 2.29 3.43 7.23
N ILE A 60 2.65 2.24 7.74
CA ILE A 60 1.90 1.56 8.79
C ILE A 60 1.91 2.31 10.12
N LYS A 61 3.06 2.87 10.53
CA LYS A 61 3.18 3.66 11.78
C LYS A 61 2.34 4.94 11.78
N HIS A 62 1.99 5.47 10.61
CA HIS A 62 1.23 6.71 10.50
C HIS A 62 -0.13 6.54 9.83
N LEU A 63 -0.58 5.29 9.61
CA LEU A 63 -1.84 4.96 8.92
C LEU A 63 -3.08 5.55 9.60
N ASP A 64 -3.00 5.80 10.91
CA ASP A 64 -4.05 6.40 11.72
C ASP A 64 -4.11 7.93 11.59
N ASN A 65 -3.09 8.53 10.97
CA ASN A 65 -3.04 9.92 10.58
C ASN A 65 -2.82 10.04 9.04
N PRO A 66 -3.88 9.83 8.24
CA PRO A 66 -3.79 9.87 6.78
C PRO A 66 -3.21 11.18 6.23
N LEU A 67 -3.40 12.32 6.92
CA LEU A 67 -2.85 13.61 6.53
C LEU A 67 -1.31 13.64 6.58
N SER A 68 -0.70 12.86 7.46
CA SER A 68 0.76 12.72 7.56
C SER A 68 1.32 11.76 6.50
N VAL A 69 0.54 10.76 6.09
CA VAL A 69 0.96 9.72 5.15
C VAL A 69 0.72 10.11 3.70
N ALA A 70 -0.35 10.87 3.41
CA ALA A 70 -0.74 11.22 2.05
C ALA A 70 0.37 11.95 1.26
N PRO A 71 1.07 12.98 1.80
CA PRO A 71 2.15 13.63 1.05
C PRO A 71 3.30 12.67 0.72
N PHE A 72 3.63 11.77 1.65
CA PHE A 72 4.66 10.76 1.44
C PHE A 72 4.25 9.75 0.37
N LEU A 73 3.00 9.24 0.41
CA LEU A 73 2.50 8.33 -0.62
C LEU A 73 2.44 9.02 -1.99
N SER A 74 1.93 10.26 -2.06
CA SER A 74 1.90 11.02 -3.31
C SER A 74 3.28 11.19 -3.93
N TYR A 75 4.30 11.48 -3.11
CA TYR A 75 5.68 11.55 -3.59
C TYR A 75 6.17 10.21 -4.14
N GLN A 76 5.91 9.09 -3.44
CA GLN A 76 6.29 7.77 -3.92
C GLN A 76 5.58 7.37 -5.22
N LEU A 77 4.31 7.74 -5.37
CA LEU A 77 3.51 7.47 -6.57
C LEU A 77 4.05 8.19 -7.82
N GLN A 78 4.74 9.32 -7.67
CA GLN A 78 5.34 10.01 -8.81
C GLN A 78 6.40 9.15 -9.52
N PHE A 79 7.14 8.31 -8.78
CA PHE A 79 8.10 7.39 -9.38
C PHE A 79 7.39 6.33 -10.24
N LEU A 80 6.24 5.82 -9.77
CA LEU A 80 5.45 4.86 -10.54
C LEU A 80 4.91 5.46 -11.84
N LYS A 81 4.61 6.77 -11.85
CA LYS A 81 4.23 7.48 -13.07
C LYS A 81 5.36 7.49 -14.11
N ASN A 82 6.60 7.67 -13.67
CA ASN A 82 7.77 7.64 -14.56
C ASN A 82 8.01 6.24 -15.15
N ASP A 83 7.48 5.21 -14.50
CA ASP A 83 7.58 3.81 -14.92
C ASP A 83 6.40 3.36 -15.81
N ASN A 84 5.59 4.29 -16.32
CA ASN A 84 4.43 4.05 -17.20
C ASN A 84 3.32 3.18 -16.57
N ILE A 85 3.12 3.30 -15.26
CA ILE A 85 2.07 2.56 -14.55
C ILE A 85 0.68 2.75 -15.18
N GLN A 86 -0.05 1.64 -15.34
CA GLN A 86 -1.46 1.61 -15.73
C GLN A 86 -2.37 1.36 -14.52
N GLN A 87 -3.65 1.68 -14.65
CA GLN A 87 -4.62 1.47 -13.56
C GLN A 87 -4.71 -0.01 -13.16
N SER A 88 -4.66 -0.92 -14.14
CA SER A 88 -4.64 -2.37 -13.90
C SER A 88 -3.43 -2.83 -13.10
N ASP A 89 -2.28 -2.16 -13.26
CA ASP A 89 -1.04 -2.54 -12.58
C ASP A 89 -1.12 -2.29 -11.07
N ILE A 90 -1.85 -1.26 -10.62
CA ILE A 90 -2.03 -0.99 -9.18
C ILE A 90 -2.68 -2.20 -8.49
N LYS A 91 -3.72 -2.75 -9.10
CA LYS A 91 -4.40 -3.94 -8.58
C LYS A 91 -3.46 -5.14 -8.56
N VAL A 92 -2.70 -5.36 -9.65
CA VAL A 92 -1.72 -6.44 -9.74
C VAL A 92 -0.65 -6.32 -8.64
N LEU A 93 -0.12 -5.12 -8.39
CA LEU A 93 0.84 -4.87 -7.32
C LEU A 93 0.26 -5.22 -5.94
N CYS A 94 -0.97 -4.78 -5.65
CA CYS A 94 -1.64 -5.04 -4.38
C CYS A 94 -1.93 -6.53 -4.16
N ASP A 95 -2.50 -7.19 -5.17
CA ASP A 95 -2.83 -8.61 -5.13
C ASP A 95 -1.56 -9.47 -4.98
N THR A 96 -0.50 -9.14 -5.72
CA THR A 96 0.78 -9.83 -5.65
C THR A 96 1.44 -9.67 -4.29
N PHE A 97 1.37 -8.46 -3.71
CA PHE A 97 1.90 -8.19 -2.38
C PHE A 97 1.15 -8.99 -1.32
N TYR A 98 -0.19 -9.02 -1.40
CA TYR A 98 -1.02 -9.82 -0.49
C TYR A 98 -0.70 -11.32 -0.60
N ALA A 99 -0.61 -11.86 -1.81
CA ALA A 99 -0.26 -13.27 -2.02
C ALA A 99 1.14 -13.60 -1.47
N THR A 100 2.09 -12.65 -1.55
CA THR A 100 3.43 -12.82 -0.97
C THR A 100 3.39 -12.83 0.56
N LEU A 101 2.56 -11.98 1.17
CA LEU A 101 2.30 -12.01 2.62
C LEU A 101 1.68 -13.34 3.05
N GLU A 102 0.74 -13.89 2.28
CA GLU A 102 0.12 -15.19 2.59
C GLU A 102 1.14 -16.31 2.68
N GLU A 103 2.07 -16.37 1.73
CA GLU A 103 3.13 -17.39 1.73
C GLU A 103 4.13 -17.20 2.88
N HIS A 104 4.59 -15.96 3.13
CA HIS A 104 5.63 -15.71 4.13
C HIS A 104 5.14 -15.77 5.57
N LEU A 105 3.91 -15.32 5.82
CA LEU A 105 3.33 -15.39 7.15
C LEU A 105 2.75 -16.79 7.42
N GLY A 106 2.31 -17.52 6.39
CA GLY A 106 1.82 -18.89 6.51
C GLY A 106 0.78 -19.03 7.63
N GLN A 107 0.99 -19.98 8.54
CA GLN A 107 0.13 -20.20 9.71
C GLN A 107 0.06 -18.99 10.66
N ARG A 108 1.06 -18.10 10.64
CA ARG A 108 1.07 -16.87 11.45
C ARG A 108 0.19 -15.77 10.84
N PHE A 109 -0.39 -16.00 9.65
CA PHE A 109 -1.32 -15.07 9.02
C PHE A 109 -2.75 -15.27 9.51
N SER A 110 -3.01 -14.82 10.74
CA SER A 110 -4.34 -14.89 11.35
C SER A 110 -5.41 -14.14 10.53
N SER A 111 -6.68 -14.48 10.75
CA SER A 111 -7.82 -13.79 10.13
C SER A 111 -7.78 -12.28 10.36
N GLU A 112 -7.36 -11.84 11.55
CA GLU A 112 -7.22 -10.42 11.88
C GLU A 112 -6.16 -9.73 11.02
N LYS A 113 -4.98 -10.33 10.88
CA LYS A 113 -3.93 -9.82 9.99
C LYS A 113 -4.38 -9.81 8.54
N LYS A 114 -5.09 -10.85 8.09
CA LYS A 114 -5.65 -10.91 6.73
C LYS A 114 -6.60 -9.76 6.46
N VAL A 115 -7.52 -9.49 7.39
CA VAL A 115 -8.48 -8.37 7.30
C VAL A 115 -7.74 -7.03 7.34
N ALA A 116 -6.74 -6.89 8.21
CA ALA A 116 -5.92 -5.69 8.33
C ALA A 116 -5.23 -5.34 7.01
N TRP A 117 -4.51 -6.30 6.42
CA TRP A 117 -3.78 -6.10 5.17
C TRP A 117 -4.72 -5.83 3.99
N ARG A 118 -5.86 -6.53 3.89
CA ARG A 118 -6.85 -6.22 2.84
C ARG A 118 -7.35 -4.78 2.92
N LYS A 119 -7.60 -4.27 4.12
CA LYS A 119 -8.05 -2.87 4.31
C LYS A 119 -6.97 -1.87 3.90
N VAL A 120 -5.71 -2.12 4.26
CA VAL A 120 -4.59 -1.25 3.91
C VAL A 120 -4.33 -1.25 2.40
N LEU A 121 -4.33 -2.42 1.77
CA LEU A 121 -4.10 -2.54 0.34
C LEU A 121 -5.24 -1.92 -0.47
N MET A 122 -6.49 -2.11 -0.04
CA MET A 122 -7.64 -1.43 -0.65
C MET A 122 -7.56 0.10 -0.48
N PHE A 123 -7.07 0.59 0.66
CA PHE A 123 -6.81 2.02 0.84
C PHE A 123 -5.74 2.51 -0.13
N PHE A 124 -4.61 1.80 -0.23
CA PHE A 124 -3.52 2.14 -1.13
C PHE A 124 -3.94 2.09 -2.60
N GLU A 125 -4.70 1.08 -3.02
CA GLU A 125 -5.24 0.95 -4.37
C GLU A 125 -6.14 2.15 -4.71
N ASN A 126 -7.10 2.46 -3.84
CA ASN A 126 -8.00 3.59 -4.04
C ASN A 126 -7.26 4.94 -4.05
N PHE A 127 -6.30 5.13 -3.15
CA PHE A 127 -5.48 6.33 -3.08
C PHE A 127 -4.65 6.50 -4.36
N SER A 128 -3.96 5.45 -4.79
CA SER A 128 -3.13 5.44 -6.00
C SER A 128 -3.96 5.69 -7.26
N ASN A 129 -5.11 5.03 -7.38
CA ASN A 129 -6.04 5.21 -8.48
C ASN A 129 -6.55 6.65 -8.58
N ASN A 130 -6.91 7.27 -7.44
CA ASN A 130 -7.33 8.66 -7.41
C ASN A 130 -6.18 9.61 -7.76
N SER A 131 -5.01 9.43 -7.15
CA SER A 131 -3.85 10.31 -7.32
C SER A 131 -3.22 10.23 -8.72
N LEU A 132 -3.21 9.07 -9.37
CA LEU A 132 -2.54 8.87 -10.67
C LEU A 132 -3.49 8.95 -11.87
N PHE A 133 -4.73 8.49 -11.72
CA PHE A 133 -5.67 8.33 -12.84
C PHE A 133 -6.95 9.14 -12.70
N HIS A 134 -7.10 9.92 -11.62
CA HIS A 134 -8.30 10.72 -11.34
C HIS A 134 -9.61 9.91 -11.32
N THR A 135 -9.53 8.59 -11.14
CA THR A 135 -10.70 7.71 -11.09
C THR A 135 -11.42 7.91 -9.77
N THR A 136 -12.53 8.63 -9.80
CA THR A 136 -13.31 9.04 -8.62
C THR A 136 -14.43 8.03 -8.35
N ASN A 137 -14.09 6.88 -7.74
CA ASN A 137 -15.10 5.99 -7.15
C ASN A 137 -15.20 6.12 -5.62
N VAL A 138 -14.39 6.97 -5.00
CA VAL A 138 -14.41 7.24 -3.57
C VAL A 138 -14.38 8.75 -3.38
N ILE A 139 -15.47 9.28 -2.79
CA ILE A 139 -15.54 10.66 -2.29
C ILE A 139 -14.26 10.94 -1.52
N SER A 140 -13.44 11.88 -2.01
CA SER A 140 -12.12 12.13 -1.42
C SER A 140 -12.27 12.50 0.06
N LEU A 141 -11.28 12.14 0.89
CA LEU A 141 -11.24 12.56 2.29
C LEU A 141 -11.42 14.08 2.42
N GLU A 142 -10.91 14.84 1.45
CA GLU A 142 -11.12 16.28 1.30
C GLU A 142 -12.60 16.63 1.08
N GLN A 143 -13.31 15.95 0.18
CA GLN A 143 -14.76 16.14 -0.01
C GLN A 143 -15.58 15.75 1.22
N ARG A 144 -15.15 14.76 2.02
CA ARG A 144 -15.78 14.42 3.30
C ARG A 144 -15.51 15.46 4.39
N MET A 145 -14.30 16.04 4.41
CA MET A 145 -13.94 17.09 5.37
C MET A 145 -14.64 18.42 5.03
N LEU A 146 -14.73 18.78 3.74
CA LEU A 146 -15.48 19.94 3.26
C LEU A 146 -16.98 19.84 3.57
N LYS A 147 -17.60 18.68 3.34
CA LYS A 147 -19.01 18.45 3.71
C LYS A 147 -19.29 18.57 5.21
N LYS A 148 -18.29 18.30 6.06
CA LYS A 148 -18.43 18.37 7.51
C LYS A 148 -18.33 19.82 8.01
N ALA A 149 -17.43 20.61 7.45
CA ALA A 149 -17.31 22.05 7.72
C ALA A 149 -18.54 22.84 7.24
N SER A 150 -19.06 22.54 6.05
CA SER A 150 -20.25 23.22 5.51
C SER A 150 -21.56 22.90 6.26
N HIS A 151 -21.59 21.85 7.08
CA HIS A 151 -22.76 21.52 7.91
C HIS A 151 -22.75 22.22 9.28
N GLU A 152 -21.60 22.66 9.76
CA GLU A 152 -21.47 23.43 11.01
C GLU A 152 -21.79 24.91 10.79
N GLU A 153 -21.49 25.48 9.61
CA GLU A 153 -21.82 26.87 9.26
C GLU A 153 -23.31 27.10 8.92
N ALA A 154 -24.04 26.07 8.52
CA ALA A 154 -25.47 26.17 8.17
C ALA A 154 -26.43 26.03 9.37
N ASN A 155 -25.90 25.71 10.56
CA ASN A 155 -26.65 25.51 11.80
C ASN A 155 -26.23 26.50 12.91
N SER A 156 -25.53 27.58 12.56
CA SER A 156 -25.12 28.62 13.50
C SER A 156 -25.76 29.97 13.21
#